data_AF-A0A0A1VCG4-F1
#
_entry.id   AF-A0A0A1VCG4-F1
#
_cell.length_a   1.000
_cell.length_b   1.000
_cell.length_c   1.000
_cell.angle_alpha   90.00
_cell.angle_beta   90.00
_cell.angle_gamma   90.00
#
_symmetry.space_group_name_H-M   'P 1'
#
loop_
_entity.id
_entity.type
_entity.pdbx_description
1 polymer ?
#
loop_
_entity_poly.entity_id
_entity_poly.type
_entity_poly.pdbx_seq_one_letter_code
_entity_poly.pdbx_strand_id
1 'polypeptide(L)'
;MKHVGTRVNAKDVASQEQLIDIVASQIHATADKSTPANADEFGIADSAASWGLKKLTWANIKAALASLFVSNSGGTVAGNLTVQGSLMTTAGPLGYGPGAGGSVTQATNKTTGVTLNKSSGRITMNNSALSAGTETGFALTNSFITGNSTISVTPYGANGNNYRVRTNVAPGVCSVFVKNETENTLSDALILQFNVLQGSSS
;
A
#
# COMPACT_ATOMS: atom_id res chain seq x y z
N MET A 1 -6.94 -43.83 14.79
CA MET A 1 -7.28 -44.32 16.15
C MET A 1 -8.30 -43.38 16.75
N LYS A 2 -9.50 -43.89 17.07
CA LYS A 2 -10.54 -43.09 17.74
C LYS A 2 -10.03 -42.78 19.14
N HIS A 3 -9.63 -41.54 19.41
CA HIS A 3 -9.19 -41.12 20.73
C HIS A 3 -10.43 -41.16 21.64
N VAL A 4 -10.59 -42.27 22.36
CA VAL A 4 -11.58 -42.40 23.42
C VAL A 4 -10.96 -41.66 24.61
N GLY A 5 -11.17 -40.34 24.67
CA GLY A 5 -10.99 -39.62 25.92
C GLY A 5 -11.83 -40.35 26.97
N THR A 6 -11.20 -40.73 28.08
CA THR A 6 -11.86 -41.41 29.20
C THR A 6 -13.09 -40.60 29.56
N ARG A 7 -14.28 -41.11 29.23
CA ARG A 7 -15.54 -40.42 29.52
C ARG A 7 -15.69 -40.45 31.03
N VAL A 8 -15.38 -39.34 31.70
CA VAL A 8 -15.64 -39.22 33.14
C VAL A 8 -17.14 -39.09 33.30
N ASN A 9 -17.73 -40.06 33.99
CA ASN A 9 -19.13 -40.04 34.33
C ASN A 9 -19.36 -38.89 35.31
N ALA A 10 -20.30 -37.98 35.01
CA ALA A 10 -20.60 -36.82 35.87
C ALA A 10 -21.01 -37.22 37.30
N LYS A 11 -21.46 -38.46 37.50
CA LYS A 11 -21.77 -39.06 38.80
C LYS A 11 -20.55 -39.44 39.64
N ASP A 12 -19.36 -39.54 39.03
CA ASP A 12 -18.12 -39.95 39.70
C ASP A 12 -17.29 -38.73 40.16
N VAL A 13 -17.77 -37.51 39.89
CA VAL A 13 -17.10 -36.27 40.29
C VAL A 13 -17.78 -35.70 41.53
N ALA A 14 -17.11 -35.79 42.68
CA ALA A 14 -17.68 -35.46 43.99
C ALA A 14 -17.51 -33.98 44.36
N SER A 15 -16.65 -33.22 43.66
CA SER A 15 -16.44 -31.79 43.91
C SER A 15 -16.13 -30.99 42.63
N GLN A 16 -16.35 -29.67 42.68
CA GLN A 16 -15.96 -28.75 41.60
C GLN A 16 -14.45 -28.75 41.37
N GLU A 17 -13.67 -28.93 42.43
CA GLU A 17 -12.20 -29.00 42.38
C GLU A 17 -11.73 -30.19 41.54
N GLN A 18 -12.36 -31.35 41.71
CA GLN A 18 -12.09 -32.53 40.88
C GLN A 18 -12.46 -32.30 39.40
N LEU A 19 -13.56 -31.59 39.11
CA LEU A 19 -13.92 -31.24 37.73
C LEU A 19 -12.84 -30.37 37.05
N ILE A 20 -12.32 -29.39 37.79
CA ILE A 20 -11.28 -28.47 37.28
C ILE A 20 -10.02 -29.26 36.94
N ASP A 21 -9.56 -30.14 37.84
CA ASP A 21 -8.35 -30.96 37.63
C ASP A 21 -8.51 -31.93 36.45
N ILE A 22 -9.69 -32.54 36.31
CA ILE A 22 -9.99 -33.44 35.19
C ILE A 22 -9.94 -32.69 33.86
N VAL A 23 -10.61 -31.54 33.75
CA VAL A 23 -10.65 -30.76 32.52
C VAL A 23 -9.25 -30.26 32.17
N ALA A 24 -8.50 -29.76 33.15
CA ALA A 24 -7.12 -29.35 32.95
C ALA A 24 -6.25 -30.51 32.43
N SER A 25 -6.31 -31.68 33.06
CA SER A 25 -5.55 -32.86 32.62
C SER A 25 -5.90 -33.28 31.19
N GLN A 26 -7.19 -33.28 30.83
CA GLN A 26 -7.64 -33.62 29.47
C GLN A 26 -7.16 -32.62 28.41
N ILE A 27 -7.14 -31.32 28.72
CA ILE A 27 -6.63 -30.29 27.81
C ILE A 27 -5.13 -30.53 27.54
N HIS A 28 -4.33 -30.73 28.57
CA HIS A 28 -2.89 -30.93 28.43
C HIS A 28 -2.52 -32.23 27.70
N ALA A 29 -3.35 -33.27 27.83
CA ALA A 29 -3.11 -34.55 27.17
C ALA A 29 -3.59 -34.60 25.70
N THR A 30 -4.41 -33.64 25.26
CA THR A 30 -5.00 -33.64 23.92
C THR A 30 -3.99 -33.13 22.88
N ALA A 31 -4.06 -33.68 21.66
CA ALA A 31 -3.19 -33.26 20.56
C ALA A 31 -3.47 -31.82 20.08
N ASP A 32 -2.40 -31.11 19.70
CA ASP A 32 -2.49 -29.75 19.18
C ASP A 32 -3.32 -29.66 17.90
N LYS A 33 -4.12 -28.60 17.80
CA LYS A 33 -4.81 -28.21 16.56
C LYS A 33 -4.14 -26.98 15.96
N SER A 34 -3.01 -27.20 15.29
CA SER A 34 -2.17 -26.14 14.72
C SER A 34 -2.84 -25.30 13.62
N THR A 35 -3.90 -25.82 13.00
CA THR A 35 -4.64 -25.15 11.92
C THR A 35 -6.15 -25.31 12.08
N PRO A 36 -6.79 -24.49 12.93
CA PRO A 36 -8.25 -24.56 13.10
C PRO A 36 -8.99 -24.29 11.78
N ALA A 37 -9.98 -25.12 11.48
CA ALA A 37 -10.87 -24.95 10.35
C ALA A 37 -11.88 -23.83 10.66
N ASN A 38 -12.38 -23.17 9.61
CA ASN A 38 -13.33 -22.06 9.76
C ASN A 38 -14.59 -22.42 10.57
N ALA A 39 -15.02 -23.67 10.53
CA ALA A 39 -16.21 -24.17 11.23
C ALA A 39 -15.94 -24.58 12.69
N ASP A 40 -14.69 -24.58 13.17
CA ASP A 40 -14.40 -24.92 14.56
C ASP A 40 -15.02 -23.89 15.52
N GLU A 41 -15.46 -24.33 16.69
CA GLU A 41 -16.32 -23.55 17.58
C GLU A 41 -15.68 -23.33 18.95
N PHE A 42 -15.85 -22.12 19.49
CA PHE A 42 -15.52 -21.77 20.86
C PHE A 42 -16.77 -21.27 21.57
N GLY A 43 -17.10 -21.87 22.71
CA GLY A 43 -18.25 -21.48 23.53
C GLY A 43 -17.98 -20.18 24.29
N ILE A 44 -18.94 -19.27 24.31
CA ILE A 44 -18.89 -18.01 25.07
C ILE A 44 -20.22 -17.77 25.79
N ALA A 45 -20.17 -17.07 26.92
CA ALA A 45 -21.38 -16.52 27.53
C ALA A 45 -21.75 -15.20 26.85
N ASP A 46 -23.00 -15.07 26.44
CA ASP A 46 -23.51 -13.88 25.76
C ASP A 46 -24.28 -13.00 26.74
N SER A 47 -23.67 -11.88 27.14
CA SER A 47 -24.27 -10.93 28.08
C SER A 47 -25.56 -10.31 27.55
N ALA A 48 -25.73 -10.18 26.22
CA ALA A 48 -26.96 -9.69 25.61
C ALA A 48 -28.09 -10.75 25.64
N ALA A 49 -27.74 -12.03 25.78
CA ALA A 49 -28.66 -13.14 25.96
C ALA A 49 -28.72 -13.63 27.42
N SER A 50 -28.57 -12.72 28.40
CA SER A 50 -28.61 -13.04 29.83
C SER A 50 -27.60 -14.12 30.23
N TRP A 51 -26.39 -14.03 29.68
CA TRP A 51 -25.29 -14.98 29.88
C TRP A 51 -25.54 -16.39 29.31
N GLY A 52 -26.48 -16.54 28.36
CA GLY A 52 -26.70 -17.79 27.64
C GLY A 52 -25.48 -18.23 26.81
N LEU A 53 -25.27 -19.55 26.68
CA LEU A 53 -24.17 -20.10 25.89
C LEU A 53 -24.39 -19.82 24.39
N LYS A 54 -23.44 -19.13 23.78
CA LYS A 54 -23.31 -18.96 22.33
C LYS A 54 -21.99 -19.55 21.87
N LYS A 55 -21.79 -19.58 20.57
CA LYS A 55 -20.55 -20.05 19.95
C LYS A 55 -20.02 -19.01 18.99
N LEU A 56 -18.71 -18.81 19.00
CA LEU A 56 -17.98 -18.15 17.94
C LEU A 56 -17.29 -19.21 17.11
N THR A 57 -17.44 -19.12 15.79
CA THR A 57 -16.64 -19.95 14.89
C THR A 57 -15.24 -19.37 14.73
N TRP A 58 -14.27 -20.19 14.34
CA TRP A 58 -12.94 -19.70 13.99
C TRP A 58 -12.98 -18.66 12.87
N ALA A 59 -13.94 -18.79 11.93
CA ALA A 59 -14.20 -17.76 10.94
C ALA A 59 -14.60 -16.42 11.55
N ASN A 60 -15.49 -16.41 12.55
CA ASN A 60 -15.91 -15.18 13.22
C ASN A 60 -14.74 -14.54 13.98
N ILE A 61 -13.93 -15.35 14.66
CA ILE A 61 -12.75 -14.86 15.40
C ILE A 61 -11.75 -14.24 14.43
N LYS A 62 -11.42 -14.92 13.33
CA LYS A 62 -10.53 -14.38 12.30
C LYS A 62 -11.05 -13.08 11.70
N ALA A 63 -12.35 -12.99 11.42
CA ALA A 63 -12.94 -11.77 10.88
C ALA A 63 -12.83 -10.58 11.85
N ALA A 64 -13.09 -10.80 13.14
CA ALA A 64 -12.94 -9.76 14.16
C ALA A 64 -11.48 -9.28 14.27
N LEU A 65 -10.53 -10.21 14.31
CA LEU A 65 -9.10 -9.90 14.46
C LEU A 65 -8.48 -9.32 13.18
N ALA A 66 -8.93 -9.73 11.99
CA ALA A 66 -8.43 -9.20 10.72
C ALA A 66 -8.66 -7.69 10.58
N SER A 67 -9.65 -7.12 11.28
CA SER A 67 -9.84 -5.67 11.33
C SER A 67 -8.76 -4.93 12.13
N LEU A 68 -8.02 -5.64 13.00
CA LEU A 68 -7.00 -5.09 13.88
C LEU A 68 -5.57 -5.37 13.39
N PHE A 69 -5.37 -6.43 12.61
CA PHE A 69 -4.04 -6.85 12.15
C PHE A 69 -3.93 -6.80 10.62
N VAL A 70 -2.91 -6.11 10.12
CA VAL A 70 -2.50 -6.26 8.71
C VAL A 70 -1.84 -7.62 8.56
N SER A 71 -2.39 -8.47 7.68
CA SER A 71 -1.89 -9.84 7.45
C SER A 71 -0.37 -9.88 7.20
N ASN A 72 0.33 -10.77 7.90
CA ASN A 72 1.78 -10.98 7.77
C ASN A 72 2.22 -11.48 6.38
N SER A 73 1.27 -11.83 5.50
CA SER A 73 1.53 -12.50 4.21
C SER A 73 0.78 -11.83 3.05
N GLY A 74 0.93 -10.52 2.91
CA GLY A 74 0.25 -9.74 1.88
C GLY A 74 -1.20 -9.45 2.26
N GLY A 75 -1.50 -8.18 2.47
CA GLY A 75 -2.84 -7.68 2.73
C GLY A 75 -2.97 -6.28 2.18
N THR A 76 -4.18 -5.91 1.74
CA THR A 76 -4.46 -4.52 1.37
C THR A 76 -5.04 -3.81 2.57
N VAL A 77 -4.46 -2.67 2.94
CA VAL A 77 -5.08 -1.75 3.89
C VAL A 77 -6.05 -0.87 3.12
N ALA A 78 -7.35 -1.04 3.37
CA ALA A 78 -8.36 -0.14 2.84
C ALA A 78 -8.42 1.10 3.74
N GLY A 79 -7.79 2.20 3.30
CA GLY A 79 -7.77 3.47 4.01
C GLY A 79 -6.37 3.95 4.37
N ASN A 80 -6.28 4.84 5.36
CA ASN A 80 -5.03 5.43 5.80
C ASN A 80 -4.29 4.50 6.76
N LEU A 81 -2.96 4.43 6.63
CA LEU A 81 -2.07 3.75 7.56
C LEU A 81 -1.26 4.79 8.34
N THR A 82 -1.34 4.76 9.67
CA THR A 82 -0.49 5.59 10.55
C THR A 82 0.62 4.72 11.12
N VAL A 83 1.87 5.09 10.85
CA VAL A 83 3.06 4.42 11.39
C VAL A 83 3.80 5.42 12.28
N GLN A 84 3.95 5.11 13.57
CA GLN A 84 4.62 6.01 14.52
C GLN A 84 6.15 6.06 14.31
N GLY A 85 6.72 5.09 13.58
CA GLY A 85 8.13 5.04 13.21
C GLY A 85 8.35 5.07 11.70
N SER A 86 9.54 4.65 11.26
CA SER A 86 9.88 4.58 9.84
C SER A 86 9.09 3.48 9.12
N LEU A 87 8.58 3.80 7.93
CA LEU A 87 8.08 2.81 6.99
C LEU A 87 9.25 2.27 6.15
N MET A 88 9.54 0.97 6.26
CA MET A 88 10.66 0.31 5.58
C MET A 88 10.18 -0.97 4.87
N THR A 89 10.82 -1.32 3.76
CA THR A 89 10.61 -2.59 3.04
C THR A 89 11.86 -3.46 3.16
N THR A 90 11.69 -4.78 3.35
CA THR A 90 12.82 -5.73 3.38
C THR A 90 13.34 -6.03 1.97
N ALA A 91 12.45 -6.04 0.98
CA ALA A 91 12.77 -6.19 -0.44
C ALA A 91 11.76 -5.38 -1.28
N GLY A 92 12.24 -4.77 -2.37
CA GLY A 92 11.42 -3.96 -3.28
C GLY A 92 11.25 -2.49 -2.84
N PRO A 93 10.77 -1.63 -3.76
CA PRO A 93 10.62 -0.20 -3.50
C PRO A 93 9.33 0.12 -2.74
N LEU A 94 9.31 1.28 -2.07
CA LEU A 94 8.08 1.97 -1.69
C LEU A 94 7.56 2.78 -2.88
N GLY A 95 6.25 2.73 -3.16
CA GLY A 95 5.69 3.53 -4.23
C GLY A 95 4.30 3.11 -4.70
N TYR A 96 4.02 3.44 -5.96
CA TYR A 96 2.72 3.27 -6.58
C TYR A 96 2.54 1.89 -7.20
N GLY A 97 1.38 1.28 -6.95
CA GLY A 97 0.99 0.00 -7.53
C GLY A 97 0.46 0.12 -8.97
N PRO A 98 0.15 -1.02 -9.61
CA PRO A 98 -0.45 -1.06 -10.94
C PRO A 98 -1.69 -0.16 -11.08
N GLY A 99 -1.81 0.55 -12.21
CA GLY A 99 -2.95 1.44 -12.51
C GLY A 99 -2.82 2.89 -12.01
N ALA A 100 -1.90 3.16 -11.07
CA ALA A 100 -1.63 4.49 -10.57
C ALA A 100 -0.82 5.37 -11.54
N GLY A 101 -0.14 4.75 -12.51
CA GLY A 101 0.66 5.43 -13.54
C GLY A 101 -0.10 5.69 -14.85
N GLY A 102 0.56 6.42 -15.76
CA GLY A 102 0.12 6.60 -17.16
C GLY A 102 1.20 7.21 -18.05
N SER A 103 0.88 7.47 -19.32
CA SER A 103 1.78 8.15 -20.25
C SER A 103 1.06 9.22 -21.07
N VAL A 104 1.78 10.27 -21.46
CA VAL A 104 1.29 11.36 -22.32
C VAL A 104 2.41 11.86 -23.24
N THR A 105 2.08 12.33 -24.43
CA THR A 105 3.04 12.89 -25.41
C THR A 105 2.68 14.36 -25.70
N GLN A 106 3.68 15.24 -25.76
CA GLN A 106 3.48 16.63 -26.19
C GLN A 106 3.14 16.68 -27.69
N ALA A 107 2.04 17.35 -28.04
CA ALA A 107 1.55 17.39 -29.41
C ALA A 107 2.38 18.28 -30.34
N THR A 108 2.63 19.54 -29.95
CA THR A 108 3.05 20.56 -30.92
C THR A 108 4.54 20.91 -30.81
N ASN A 109 5.01 21.32 -29.63
CA ASN A 109 6.39 21.76 -29.40
C ASN A 109 6.79 21.54 -27.92
N LYS A 110 8.05 21.84 -27.57
CA LYS A 110 8.58 21.62 -26.21
C LYS A 110 7.96 22.51 -25.12
N THR A 111 7.27 23.60 -25.48
CA THR A 111 6.52 24.45 -24.54
C THR A 111 5.05 24.05 -24.37
N THR A 112 4.56 23.11 -25.19
CA THR A 112 3.16 22.67 -25.16
C THR A 112 2.87 21.94 -23.85
N GLY A 113 1.88 22.42 -23.10
CA GLY A 113 1.43 21.76 -21.88
C GLY A 113 0.86 20.36 -22.13
N VAL A 114 0.90 19.51 -21.12
CA VAL A 114 0.31 18.16 -21.14
C VAL A 114 -0.62 17.98 -19.96
N THR A 115 -1.62 17.11 -20.08
CA THR A 115 -2.49 16.71 -18.98
C THR A 115 -2.34 15.22 -18.73
N LEU A 116 -2.01 14.84 -17.50
CA LEU A 116 -2.00 13.45 -17.06
C LEU A 116 -2.37 13.38 -15.58
N ASN A 117 -3.65 13.08 -15.31
CA ASN A 117 -4.21 13.01 -13.95
C ASN A 117 -3.91 11.65 -13.30
N LYS A 118 -2.67 11.46 -12.87
CA LYS A 118 -2.14 10.22 -12.27
C LYS A 118 -1.10 10.52 -11.19
N SER A 119 -0.94 9.65 -10.20
CA SER A 119 0.07 9.81 -9.13
C SER A 119 1.50 9.64 -9.64
N SER A 120 1.69 8.92 -10.74
CA SER A 120 2.96 8.84 -11.45
C SER A 120 2.74 8.78 -12.96
N GLY A 121 3.79 8.98 -13.74
CA GLY A 121 3.65 8.81 -15.18
C GLY A 121 4.90 9.13 -15.99
N ARG A 122 4.77 8.93 -17.30
CA ARG A 122 5.77 9.28 -18.31
C ARG A 122 5.26 10.36 -19.24
N ILE A 123 6.11 11.31 -19.57
CA ILE A 123 5.85 12.38 -20.53
C ILE A 123 6.88 12.24 -21.63
N THR A 124 6.43 11.94 -22.85
CA THR A 124 7.29 12.02 -24.04
C THR A 124 7.22 13.45 -24.56
N MET A 125 8.33 14.18 -24.46
CA MET A 125 8.41 15.54 -24.98
C MET A 125 8.44 15.55 -26.51
N ASN A 126 8.02 16.67 -27.08
CA ASN A 126 8.14 16.90 -28.52
C ASN A 126 9.63 17.03 -28.91
N ASN A 127 9.97 16.63 -30.13
CA ASN A 127 11.35 16.60 -30.66
C ASN A 127 11.80 17.90 -31.35
N SER A 128 11.07 19.00 -31.17
CA SER A 128 11.51 20.33 -31.64
C SER A 128 12.92 20.66 -31.15
N ALA A 129 13.75 21.32 -31.96
CA ALA A 129 15.10 21.67 -31.56
C ALA A 129 15.15 22.49 -30.26
N LEU A 130 16.05 22.11 -29.34
CA LEU A 130 16.43 22.90 -28.17
C LEU A 130 17.90 23.28 -28.29
N SER A 131 18.17 24.57 -28.48
CA SER A 131 19.52 25.09 -28.69
C SER A 131 20.45 24.80 -27.51
N ALA A 132 21.75 24.74 -27.78
CA ALA A 132 22.80 24.55 -26.78
C ALA A 132 22.66 25.53 -25.60
N GLY A 133 22.77 25.02 -24.37
CA GLY A 133 22.69 25.82 -23.15
C GLY A 133 21.32 26.46 -22.85
N THR A 134 20.32 26.30 -23.71
CA THR A 134 19.01 26.95 -23.55
C THR A 134 18.03 26.10 -22.75
N GLU A 135 17.03 26.77 -22.17
CA GLU A 135 15.96 26.15 -21.42
C GLU A 135 14.59 26.48 -22.01
N THR A 136 13.71 25.50 -21.95
CA THR A 136 12.29 25.66 -22.25
C THR A 136 11.45 25.02 -21.15
N GLY A 137 10.19 25.43 -21.02
CA GLY A 137 9.30 24.90 -20.00
C GLY A 137 7.88 24.71 -20.50
N PHE A 138 7.18 23.77 -19.88
CA PHE A 138 5.79 23.44 -20.15
C PHE A 138 5.05 23.10 -18.85
N ALA A 139 3.73 23.20 -18.87
CA ALA A 139 2.89 22.82 -17.73
C ALA A 139 2.45 21.35 -17.83
N LEU A 140 2.68 20.57 -16.78
CA LEU A 140 1.97 19.32 -16.51
C LEU A 140 0.74 19.63 -15.65
N THR A 141 -0.45 19.53 -16.25
CA THR A 141 -1.72 19.60 -15.52
C THR A 141 -2.04 18.22 -14.95
N ASN A 142 -2.26 18.15 -13.64
CA ASN A 142 -2.50 16.91 -12.91
C ASN A 142 -3.30 17.17 -11.62
N SER A 143 -4.53 16.67 -11.56
CA SER A 143 -5.45 16.84 -10.42
C SER A 143 -4.99 16.19 -9.11
N PHE A 144 -3.97 15.32 -9.14
CA PHE A 144 -3.39 14.71 -7.94
C PHE A 144 -2.37 15.63 -7.25
N ILE A 145 -1.95 16.71 -7.91
CA ILE A 145 -1.04 17.70 -7.33
C ILE A 145 -1.85 18.67 -6.46
N THR A 146 -1.54 18.70 -5.18
CA THR A 146 -2.11 19.67 -4.23
C THR A 146 -1.07 20.74 -3.89
N GLY A 147 -1.48 21.76 -3.12
CA GLY A 147 -0.56 22.83 -2.69
C GLY A 147 0.61 22.35 -1.82
N ASN A 148 0.50 21.16 -1.22
CA ASN A 148 1.54 20.57 -0.37
C ASN A 148 2.31 19.45 -1.07
N SER A 149 2.01 19.16 -2.34
CA SER A 149 2.70 18.10 -3.05
C SER A 149 4.14 18.49 -3.38
N THR A 150 5.05 17.54 -3.23
CA THR A 150 6.36 17.59 -3.88
C THR A 150 6.31 16.72 -5.13
N ILE A 151 7.00 17.12 -6.20
CA ILE A 151 7.02 16.40 -7.47
C ILE A 151 8.46 16.05 -7.80
N SER A 152 8.75 14.77 -7.89
CA SER A 152 10.02 14.28 -8.44
C SER A 152 9.83 14.08 -9.93
N VAL A 153 10.62 14.79 -10.75
CA VAL A 153 10.65 14.60 -12.21
C VAL A 153 12.08 14.31 -12.63
N THR A 154 12.28 13.22 -13.35
CA THR A 154 13.61 12.82 -13.85
C THR A 154 13.54 12.48 -15.34
N PRO A 155 14.60 12.75 -16.11
CA PRO A 155 14.78 12.12 -17.41
C PRO A 155 14.70 10.59 -17.30
N TYR A 156 14.20 9.95 -18.35
CA TYR A 156 14.14 8.50 -18.49
C TYR A 156 14.56 8.09 -19.91
N GLY A 157 15.26 6.96 -20.01
CA GLY A 157 15.76 6.44 -21.28
C GLY A 157 17.04 7.11 -21.76
N ALA A 158 17.36 6.92 -23.04
CA ALA A 158 18.56 7.46 -23.66
C ALA A 158 18.56 9.00 -23.65
N ASN A 159 19.75 9.60 -23.68
CA ASN A 159 19.99 11.04 -23.78
C ASN A 159 19.59 11.88 -22.56
N GLY A 160 19.02 11.29 -21.50
CA GLY A 160 18.64 12.02 -20.28
C GLY A 160 19.77 12.81 -19.61
N ASN A 161 21.02 12.33 -19.73
CA ASN A 161 22.21 12.99 -19.17
C ASN A 161 22.55 14.33 -19.86
N ASN A 162 22.02 14.58 -21.05
CA ASN A 162 22.22 15.83 -21.79
C ASN A 162 21.32 16.96 -21.25
N TYR A 163 20.39 16.65 -20.35
CA TYR A 163 19.37 17.58 -19.91
C TYR A 163 19.31 17.72 -18.39
N ARG A 164 19.13 18.94 -17.93
CA ARG A 164 18.75 19.23 -16.54
C ARG A 164 17.27 19.53 -16.46
N VAL A 165 16.59 18.90 -15.50
CA VAL A 165 15.16 19.12 -15.23
C VAL A 165 15.00 19.90 -13.93
N ARG A 166 14.13 20.92 -13.95
CA ARG A 166 13.70 21.67 -12.77
C ARG A 166 12.18 21.76 -12.75
N THR A 167 11.62 21.91 -11.56
CA THR A 167 10.17 21.96 -11.37
C THR A 167 9.77 23.15 -10.51
N ASN A 168 8.57 23.66 -10.78
CA ASN A 168 7.85 24.55 -9.88
C ASN A 168 6.42 24.04 -9.72
N VAL A 169 5.91 23.97 -8.50
CA VAL A 169 4.66 23.27 -8.18
C VAL A 169 3.60 24.27 -7.71
N ALA A 170 2.39 24.11 -8.23
CA ALA A 170 1.18 24.80 -7.79
C ALA A 170 0.03 23.78 -7.73
N PRO A 171 -1.08 24.07 -7.03
CA PRO A 171 -2.24 23.19 -7.03
C PRO A 171 -2.69 22.85 -8.46
N GLY A 172 -2.80 21.56 -8.75
CA GLY A 172 -3.21 21.03 -10.06
C GLY A 172 -2.16 21.12 -11.17
N VAL A 173 -1.00 21.73 -10.96
CA VAL A 173 0.00 21.97 -12.02
C VAL A 173 1.45 21.83 -11.53
N CYS A 174 2.29 21.19 -12.32
CA CYS A 174 3.74 21.27 -12.20
C CYS A 174 4.32 21.90 -13.47
N SER A 175 4.96 23.06 -13.34
CA SER A 175 5.75 23.64 -14.42
C SER A 175 7.09 22.91 -14.48
N VAL A 176 7.36 22.25 -15.60
CA VAL A 176 8.57 21.46 -15.84
C VAL A 176 9.47 22.25 -16.79
N PHE A 177 10.70 22.50 -16.38
CA PHE A 177 11.72 23.18 -17.16
C PHE A 177 12.82 22.20 -17.53
N VAL A 178 13.22 22.22 -18.80
CA VAL A 178 14.24 21.34 -19.36
C VAL A 178 15.30 22.20 -20.04
N LYS A 179 16.53 22.12 -19.53
CA LYS A 179 17.71 22.78 -20.09
C LYS A 179 18.56 21.77 -20.85
N ASN A 180 18.94 22.10 -22.08
CA ASN A 180 20.01 21.39 -22.79
C ASN A 180 21.36 21.82 -22.18
N GLU A 181 22.07 20.89 -21.57
CA GLU A 181 23.37 21.14 -20.92
C GLU A 181 24.55 20.86 -21.88
N THR A 182 24.28 20.56 -23.14
CA THR A 182 25.32 20.32 -24.16
C THR A 182 25.63 21.57 -24.98
N GLU A 183 26.71 21.49 -25.76
CA GLU A 183 27.15 22.51 -26.71
C GLU A 183 26.45 22.42 -28.08
N ASN A 184 25.62 21.40 -28.30
CA ASN A 184 24.93 21.18 -29.57
C ASN A 184 23.44 21.47 -29.45
N THR A 185 22.81 21.81 -30.57
CA THR A 185 21.35 21.80 -30.65
C THR A 185 20.86 20.37 -30.71
N LEU A 186 19.93 20.01 -29.83
CA LEU A 186 19.38 18.66 -29.74
C LEU A 186 17.89 18.66 -30.08
N SER A 187 17.46 17.64 -30.82
CA SER A 187 16.07 17.42 -31.24
C SER A 187 15.52 16.12 -30.64
N ASP A 188 15.91 15.79 -29.40
CA ASP A 188 15.47 14.55 -28.76
C ASP A 188 14.00 14.62 -28.37
N ALA A 189 13.27 13.52 -28.59
CA ALA A 189 11.99 13.24 -27.95
C ALA A 189 12.23 12.75 -26.51
N LEU A 190 12.74 13.64 -25.65
CA LEU A 190 13.10 13.32 -24.27
C LEU A 190 11.91 12.73 -23.50
N ILE A 191 12.10 11.60 -22.84
CA ILE A 191 11.09 11.05 -21.92
C ILE A 191 11.40 11.54 -20.52
N LEU A 192 10.40 12.08 -19.85
CA LEU A 192 10.45 12.40 -18.42
C LEU A 192 9.55 11.43 -17.68
N GLN A 193 9.93 11.03 -16.47
CA GLN A 193 9.05 10.33 -15.55
C GLN A 193 8.81 11.18 -14.31
N PHE A 194 7.61 11.12 -13.75
CA PHE A 194 7.28 11.85 -12.53
C PHE A 194 6.58 10.99 -11.48
N ASN A 195 6.73 11.40 -10.23
CA ASN A 195 5.99 10.91 -9.06
C ASN A 195 5.46 12.11 -8.28
N VAL A 196 4.17 12.10 -7.96
CA VAL A 196 3.51 13.08 -7.10
C VAL A 196 3.57 12.57 -5.67
N LEU A 197 4.20 13.27 -4.74
CA LEU A 197 4.26 12.88 -3.32
C LEU A 197 3.48 13.90 -2.50
N GLN A 198 2.43 13.46 -1.80
CA GLN A 198 1.61 14.33 -0.98
C GLN A 198 2.36 14.73 0.30
N GLY A 199 2.51 16.03 0.56
CA GLY A 199 2.98 16.56 1.85
C GLY A 199 1.83 17.01 2.76
N SER A 200 2.17 17.46 3.96
CA SER A 200 1.27 18.21 4.86
C SER A 200 1.96 19.47 5.34
N SER A 201 1.19 20.54 5.52
CA SER A 201 1.68 21.84 6.02
C SER A 201 1.43 22.06 7.52
N SER A 202 0.75 21.12 8.19
CA SER A 202 0.56 21.06 9.65
C SER A 202 0.09 19.67 10.07
#